data_AF-A0A392SC00-F1
#
_entry.id   AF-A0A392SC00-F1
#
_cell.length_a   1.000
_cell.length_b   1.000
_cell.length_c   1.000
_cell.angle_alpha   90.00
_cell.angle_beta   90.00
_cell.angle_gamma   90.00
#
_symmetry.space_group_name_H-M   'P 1'
#
loop_
_entity.id
_entity.type
_entity.pdbx_description
1 polymer ?
#
loop_
_entity_poly.entity_id
_entity_poly.type
_entity_poly.pdbx_seq_one_letter_code
_entity_poly.pdbx_strand_id
1 'polypeptide(L)'
;IASRRRGNTASSIQVDGVTLDGVQPIRQAVFSHFASHFKASTVDRPGVENHQFLRLTPLEGGSLTKHFSVEEVKAAVWDCDGYKNSGPDGINFGFIKDFWPEMQAD
;
A
#
# COMPACT_ATOMS: atom_id res chain seq x y z
N ILE A 1 -24.80 23.12 2.03
CA ILE A 1 -24.60 22.15 3.14
C ILE A 1 -25.21 20.83 2.69
N ALA A 2 -24.39 19.94 2.12
CA ALA A 2 -24.87 18.73 1.46
C ALA A 2 -25.28 17.66 2.48
N SER A 3 -26.46 17.07 2.26
CA SER A 3 -27.01 15.93 2.98
C SER A 3 -26.13 14.68 2.79
N ARG A 4 -25.07 14.59 3.59
CA ARG A 4 -24.13 13.45 3.60
C ARG A 4 -24.33 12.53 4.81
N ARG A 5 -25.57 12.39 5.28
CA ARG A 5 -25.88 11.58 6.47
C ARG A 5 -27.01 10.59 6.18
N ARG A 6 -26.66 9.42 5.65
CA ARG A 6 -27.31 8.11 5.87
C ARG A 6 -26.85 7.16 4.77
N GLY A 7 -25.88 6.31 5.09
CA GLY A 7 -25.42 5.26 4.17
C GLY A 7 -24.70 4.10 4.83
N ASN A 8 -24.29 4.22 6.10
CA ASN A 8 -23.47 3.20 6.77
C ASN A 8 -24.28 2.43 7.81
N THR A 9 -25.57 2.17 7.55
CA THR A 9 -26.40 1.35 8.44
C THR A 9 -26.71 0.05 7.74
N ALA A 10 -26.00 -1.01 8.11
CA ALA A 10 -26.36 -2.37 7.73
C ALA A 10 -27.54 -2.80 8.60
N SER A 11 -28.76 -2.80 8.03
CA SER A 11 -29.98 -3.23 8.72
C SER A 11 -30.14 -4.75 8.75
N SER A 12 -29.55 -5.43 7.76
CA SER A 12 -29.62 -6.88 7.59
C SER A 12 -28.36 -7.41 6.90
N ILE A 13 -28.02 -8.68 7.14
CA ILE A 13 -26.95 -9.41 6.44
C ILE A 13 -27.42 -10.83 6.12
N GLN A 14 -26.85 -11.47 5.09
CA GLN A 14 -27.10 -12.90 4.83
C GLN A 14 -25.89 -13.74 5.26
N VAL A 15 -26.15 -14.80 6.04
CA VAL A 15 -25.16 -15.77 6.49
C VAL A 15 -25.71 -17.17 6.23
N ASP A 16 -25.01 -17.98 5.46
CA ASP A 16 -25.40 -19.36 5.10
C ASP A 16 -26.85 -19.49 4.55
N GLY A 17 -27.28 -18.50 3.77
CA GLY A 17 -28.62 -18.44 3.18
C GLY A 17 -29.73 -17.95 4.13
N VAL A 18 -29.40 -17.62 5.38
CA VAL A 18 -30.33 -17.06 6.37
C VAL A 18 -30.14 -15.54 6.45
N THR A 19 -31.24 -14.79 6.37
CA THR A 19 -31.22 -13.34 6.60
C THR A 19 -31.22 -13.07 8.11
N LEU A 20 -30.22 -12.34 8.57
CA LEU A 20 -30.06 -11.90 9.95
C LEU A 20 -30.35 -10.40 10.04
N ASP A 21 -31.28 -10.06 10.94
CA ASP A 21 -31.69 -8.68 11.22
C ASP A 21 -31.35 -8.29 12.67
N GLY A 22 -31.08 -7.00 12.87
CA GLY A 22 -30.82 -6.42 14.18
C GLY A 22 -29.35 -6.40 14.60
N VAL A 23 -29.02 -5.45 15.48
CA VAL A 23 -27.63 -5.09 15.81
C VAL A 23 -26.83 -6.24 16.41
N GLN A 24 -27.43 -7.02 17.33
CA GLN A 24 -26.71 -8.09 18.03
C GLN A 24 -26.39 -9.29 17.12
N PRO A 25 -27.35 -9.86 16.36
CA PRO A 25 -27.05 -10.93 15.40
C PRO A 25 -26.01 -10.51 14.35
N ILE A 26 -26.14 -9.29 13.81
CA ILE A 26 -25.21 -8.75 12.82
C ILE A 26 -23.80 -8.63 13.40
N ARG A 27 -23.66 -8.03 14.59
CA ARG A 27 -22.35 -7.91 15.27
C ARG A 27 -21.71 -9.27 15.53
N GLN A 28 -22.49 -10.23 16.02
CA GLN A 28 -21.99 -11.56 16.32
C GLN A 28 -21.52 -12.28 15.07
N ALA A 29 -22.31 -12.23 13.99
CA ALA A 29 -21.94 -12.83 12.71
C ALA A 29 -20.67 -12.22 12.12
N VAL A 30 -20.56 -10.88 12.11
CA VAL A 30 -19.36 -10.17 11.65
C VAL A 30 -18.14 -10.55 12.49
N PHE A 31 -18.27 -10.55 13.83
CA PHE A 31 -17.20 -10.95 14.72
C PHE A 31 -16.76 -12.38 14.44
N SER A 32 -17.69 -13.34 14.41
CA SER A 32 -17.37 -14.76 14.17
C SER A 32 -16.70 -14.97 12.82
N HIS A 33 -17.17 -14.29 11.76
CA HIS A 33 -16.60 -14.36 10.42
C HIS A 33 -15.12 -13.95 10.44
N PHE A 34 -14.82 -12.76 10.96
CA PHE A 34 -13.46 -12.26 10.99
C PHE A 34 -12.57 -12.96 12.02
N ALA A 35 -13.12 -13.36 13.16
CA ALA A 35 -12.40 -14.16 14.15
C ALA A 35 -11.95 -15.50 13.56
N SER A 36 -12.80 -16.14 12.74
CA SER A 36 -12.46 -17.35 12.01
C SER A 36 -11.45 -17.07 10.89
N HIS A 37 -11.69 -16.03 10.10
CA HIS A 37 -10.87 -15.67 8.94
C HIS A 37 -9.43 -15.28 9.34
N PHE A 38 -9.28 -14.53 10.43
CA PHE A 38 -7.98 -14.12 10.97
C PHE A 38 -7.44 -15.09 12.02
N LYS A 39 -8.11 -16.22 12.26
CA LYS A 39 -7.56 -17.26 13.13
C LYS A 39 -6.29 -17.78 12.47
N ALA A 40 -5.17 -17.68 13.19
CA ALA A 40 -3.93 -18.29 12.73
C ALA A 40 -4.17 -19.79 12.51
N SER A 41 -3.98 -20.24 11.27
CA SER A 41 -3.95 -21.65 10.93
C SER A 41 -2.53 -22.16 11.13
N THR A 42 -2.39 -23.24 11.89
CA THR A 42 -1.13 -23.99 11.97
C THR A 42 -1.00 -24.76 10.66
N VAL A 43 -0.52 -24.09 9.62
CA VAL A 43 -0.17 -24.70 8.34
C VAL A 43 1.31 -25.03 8.40
N ASP A 44 1.67 -26.27 8.03
CA ASP A 44 3.07 -26.60 7.73
C ASP A 44 3.46 -25.83 6.47
N ARG A 45 3.99 -24.62 6.69
CA ARG A 45 4.41 -23.73 5.60
C ARG A 45 5.74 -24.28 5.10
N PRO A 46 5.86 -24.66 3.82
CA PRO A 46 7.13 -25.11 3.27
C PRO A 46 8.20 -24.07 3.58
N GLY A 47 9.20 -24.47 4.36
CA GLY A 47 10.37 -23.65 4.59
C GLY A 47 11.10 -23.47 3.27
N VAL A 48 11.70 -22.31 3.05
CA VAL A 48 12.54 -22.08 1.86
C VAL A 48 13.97 -22.60 2.05
N GLU A 49 14.12 -23.46 3.05
CA GLU A 49 15.37 -24.07 3.46
C GLU A 49 15.77 -25.05 2.35
N ASN A 50 17.02 -24.94 1.89
CA ASN A 50 17.59 -25.65 0.72
C ASN A 50 17.38 -25.03 -0.67
N HIS A 51 16.90 -23.79 -0.79
CA HIS A 51 16.89 -23.09 -2.07
C HIS A 51 18.19 -22.30 -2.27
N GLN A 52 18.89 -22.56 -3.38
CA GLN A 52 19.99 -21.72 -3.82
C GLN A 52 19.42 -20.47 -4.49
N PHE A 53 19.13 -19.45 -3.70
CA PHE A 53 18.81 -18.14 -4.25
C PHE A 53 20.02 -17.57 -4.98
N LEU A 54 19.77 -16.91 -6.11
CA LEU A 54 20.78 -16.06 -6.73
C LEU A 54 21.19 -14.99 -5.71
N ARG A 55 22.49 -14.94 -5.41
CA ARG A 55 23.07 -13.94 -4.53
C ARG A 55 23.82 -12.94 -5.37
N LEU A 56 23.66 -11.68 -5.03
CA LEU A 56 24.48 -10.63 -5.60
C LEU A 56 25.94 -10.87 -5.23
N THR A 57 26.82 -10.64 -6.19
CA THR A 57 28.26 -10.52 -5.94
C THR A 57 28.52 -9.32 -5.01
N PRO A 58 29.66 -9.29 -4.30
CA PRO A 58 30.02 -8.11 -3.50
C PRO A 58 30.03 -6.80 -4.30
N LEU A 59 30.37 -6.86 -5.59
CA LEU A 59 30.38 -5.70 -6.49
C LEU A 59 28.97 -5.19 -6.81
N GLU A 60 28.03 -6.11 -7.10
CA GLU A 60 26.63 -5.76 -7.33
C GLU A 60 25.99 -5.23 -6.06
N GLY A 61 26.23 -5.89 -4.92
CA GLY A 61 25.76 -5.43 -3.61
C GLY A 61 26.29 -4.04 -3.27
N GLY A 62 27.58 -3.80 -3.50
CA GLY A 62 28.19 -2.48 -3.32
C GLY A 62 27.69 -1.42 -4.31
N SER A 63 27.12 -1.81 -5.46
CA SER A 63 26.52 -0.86 -6.40
C SER A 63 25.11 -0.43 -5.99
N LEU A 64 24.36 -1.29 -5.29
CA LEU A 64 23.05 -0.95 -4.73
C LEU A 64 23.11 0.03 -3.56
N THR A 65 24.26 0.13 -2.88
CA THR A 65 24.44 1.02 -1.73
C THR A 65 25.10 2.35 -2.08
N LYS A 66 25.38 2.60 -3.37
CA LYS A 66 25.91 3.88 -3.83
C LYS A 66 24.86 4.97 -3.71
N HIS A 67 25.31 6.18 -3.42
CA HIS A 67 24.45 7.35 -3.54
C HIS A 67 24.04 7.56 -4.99
N PHE A 68 22.82 8.04 -5.20
CA PHE A 68 22.35 8.44 -6.51
C PHE A 68 23.10 9.69 -6.98
N SER A 69 23.46 9.70 -8.25
CA SER A 69 23.97 10.89 -8.92
C SER A 69 22.84 11.89 -9.20
N VAL A 70 23.19 13.17 -9.31
CA VAL A 70 22.24 14.23 -9.68
C VAL A 70 21.61 13.93 -11.04
N GLU A 71 22.38 13.35 -11.97
CA GLU A 71 21.93 12.94 -13.29
C GLU A 71 20.87 11.83 -13.23
N GLU A 72 21.08 10.81 -12.38
CA GLU A 72 20.11 9.73 -12.16
C GLU A 72 18.81 10.26 -11.55
N VAL A 73 18.91 11.10 -10.51
CA VAL A 73 17.75 11.70 -9.86
C VAL A 73 16.97 12.56 -10.86
N LYS A 74 17.68 13.39 -11.63
CA LYS A 74 17.08 14.23 -12.68
C LYS A 74 16.36 13.39 -13.73
N ALA A 75 17.00 12.33 -14.23
CA ALA A 75 16.40 11.45 -15.22
C ALA A 75 15.10 10.82 -14.69
N ALA A 76 15.10 10.31 -13.45
CA ALA A 76 13.93 9.73 -12.82
C ALA A 76 12.78 10.75 -12.64
N VAL A 77 13.10 11.99 -12.23
CA VAL A 77 12.11 13.08 -12.13
C VAL A 77 11.50 13.40 -13.49
N TRP A 78 12.30 13.44 -14.56
CA TRP A 78 11.83 13.78 -15.90
C TRP A 78 10.97 12.71 -16.54
N ASP A 79 11.24 11.43 -16.25
CA ASP A 79 10.44 10.29 -16.70
C ASP A 79 9.03 10.27 -16.06
N CYS A 80 8.86 10.91 -14.89
CA CYS A 80 7.57 11.02 -14.24
C CYS A 80 6.64 12.05 -14.89
N ASP A 81 5.33 11.78 -14.94
CA ASP A 81 4.32 12.76 -15.35
C ASP A 81 4.13 13.83 -14.27
N GLY A 82 4.25 15.11 -14.64
CA GLY A 82 4.36 16.23 -13.70
C GLY A 82 3.08 16.51 -12.90
N TYR A 83 1.91 16.30 -13.51
CA TYR A 83 0.61 16.72 -12.94
C TYR A 83 -0.18 15.59 -12.28
N LYS A 84 0.42 14.40 -12.14
CA LYS A 84 -0.20 13.24 -11.48
C LYS A 84 0.40 13.03 -10.09
N ASN A 85 -0.38 12.40 -9.21
CA ASN A 85 0.08 11.90 -7.91
C ASN A 85 0.64 12.99 -6.97
N SER A 86 -0.06 14.11 -6.84
CA SER A 86 0.30 15.10 -5.80
C SER A 86 0.23 14.46 -4.42
N GLY A 87 1.27 14.68 -3.62
CA GLY A 87 1.25 14.27 -2.22
C GLY A 87 0.17 15.01 -1.42
N PRO A 88 -0.12 14.58 -0.17
CA PRO A 88 -1.02 15.31 0.72
C PRO A 88 -0.50 16.73 1.08
N ASP A 89 0.77 17.02 0.79
CA ASP A 89 1.42 18.33 0.86
C ASP A 89 1.13 19.23 -0.36
N GLY A 90 0.48 18.68 -1.41
CA GLY A 90 0.19 19.39 -2.65
C GLY A 90 1.38 19.52 -3.60
N ILE A 91 2.53 18.93 -3.29
CA ILE A 91 3.71 18.94 -4.15
C ILE A 91 3.60 17.80 -5.17
N ASN A 92 3.99 18.07 -6.41
CA ASN A 92 4.05 17.08 -7.49
C ASN A 92 5.38 17.19 -8.26
N PHE A 93 5.61 16.28 -9.20
CA PHE A 93 6.82 16.31 -10.03
C PHE A 93 6.91 17.55 -10.93
N GLY A 94 5.79 18.20 -11.26
CA GLY A 94 5.79 19.49 -11.94
C GLY A 94 6.51 20.56 -11.13
N PHE A 95 6.18 20.70 -9.84
CA PHE A 95 6.88 21.60 -8.92
C PHE A 95 8.39 21.29 -8.88
N ILE A 96 8.77 20.01 -8.70
CA ILE A 96 10.18 19.61 -8.64
C ILE A 96 10.92 19.95 -9.95
N LYS A 97 10.28 19.78 -11.11
CA LYS A 97 10.85 20.15 -12.41
C LYS A 97 11.02 21.66 -12.55
N ASP A 98 10.04 22.43 -12.10
CA ASP A 98 10.05 23.90 -12.20
C ASP A 98 11.14 24.52 -11.31
N PHE A 99 11.36 23.97 -10.12
CA PHE A 99 12.33 24.45 -9.12
C PHE A 99 13.62 23.60 -9.05
N TRP A 100 13.89 22.78 -10.06
CA TRP A 100 15.08 21.93 -10.11
C TRP A 100 16.40 22.72 -9.96
N PRO A 101 16.59 23.91 -10.59
CA PRO A 101 17.82 24.70 -10.44
C PRO A 101 18.15 25.07 -9.00
N GLU A 102 17.13 25.32 -8.19
CA GLU A 102 17.24 25.67 -6.77
C GLU A 102 17.41 24.44 -5.86
N MET A 103 16.89 23.28 -6.27
CA MET A 103 16.87 22.06 -5.46
C MET A 103 18.06 21.12 -5.71
N GLN A 104 18.74 21.20 -6.86
CA GLN A 104 19.78 20.24 -7.26
C GLN A 104 21.15 20.40 -6.56
N ALA A 105 21.30 21.42 -5.71
CA ALA A 105 22.61 21.90 -5.26
C ALA A 105 23.02 21.45 -3.83
N ASP A 106 22.21 20.62 -3.17
CA ASP A 106 22.50 20.08 -1.83
C ASP A 106 22.81 18.57 -1.86
#